data_AF-A0A3B6HW58-F1
#
_entry.id   AF-A0A3B6HW58-F1
#
_cell.length_a   1.000
_cell.length_b   1.000
_cell.length_c   1.000
_cell.angle_alpha   90.00
_cell.angle_beta   90.00
_cell.angle_gamma   90.00
#
_symmetry.space_group_name_H-M   'P 1'
#
loop_
_entity.id
_entity.type
_entity.pdbx_description
1 polymer ?
#
loop_
_entity_poly.entity_id
_entity_poly.type
_entity_poly.pdbx_seq_one_letter_code
_entity_poly.pdbx_strand_id
1 'polypeptide(L)'
;MAVPCVRLALLLCLMIPATVASPRSRSLRKSPAHASASRPTAFFEVDRPPRARGSSGRRCSTLLLSASFGSTFDKPPATAAYSPPSCLVKAGGRASAISLAVLEWRAACRGPQLDRIFGVWLAGAELLRGSTAAPPPNGIVWSVSKDVTRYASLLAAAGNSTFAVYLGNHVNATLTGVYHANVTLHLYLRRTPTTKPTPATAPADLIVPMSRALPLNGGLWFPIQSAADVASKSVALPSNTYRAVLELYFSSHQDDELWYKNQPGYQNGPFREVTARVDGVLAGSVCPFPVIYPGGIYPLLWRPIAPIGSFNLPTYDIELTPFLGKLLDGKAHEFAFAVTNAMDVWYIDANLHLWLDPRGTATTAGLVSYAAPPTNTTSSKSADPVDTHYHATADRLVSATGWVKSSYGNITTNATRTFALDYLLTFETLDLTILADTGVVATDGAGGVLYSAQTHGNFPLGWVYQQNSLTVTHGLEETTVAAGRWSSAPPYRSLRTTQSSLVEDEEGGGKSWGVRQTYRYNATDGCYFRNVTSSNYSVVSDHSNELCVKGAASAGVGTVTAALPAVNLP
;
A
#
# COMPACT_ATOMS: atom_id res chain seq x y z
N MET A 1 -27.68 -21.25 51.11
CA MET A 1 -26.85 -20.04 51.32
C MET A 1 -26.12 -19.75 50.02
N ALA A 2 -26.20 -18.49 49.61
CA ALA A 2 -26.04 -18.04 48.24
C ALA A 2 -24.61 -17.65 47.89
N VAL A 3 -24.18 -17.98 46.66
CA VAL A 3 -23.32 -17.17 45.80
C VAL A 3 -23.69 -17.51 44.35
N PRO A 4 -24.20 -16.58 43.51
CA PRO A 4 -24.53 -16.90 42.14
C PRO A 4 -23.34 -16.64 41.19
N CYS A 5 -23.18 -17.58 40.27
CA CYS A 5 -22.44 -17.43 39.03
C CYS A 5 -22.98 -16.25 38.20
N VAL A 6 -22.08 -15.45 37.63
CA VAL A 6 -22.40 -14.58 36.48
C VAL A 6 -21.39 -14.88 35.38
N ARG A 7 -21.86 -15.53 34.32
CA ARG A 7 -21.24 -15.57 33.00
C ARG A 7 -22.01 -14.61 32.09
N LEU A 8 -21.26 -14.03 31.14
CA LEU A 8 -21.68 -13.61 29.78
C LEU A 8 -22.48 -12.31 29.60
N ALA A 9 -21.91 -11.35 28.86
CA ALA A 9 -22.35 -11.00 27.49
C ALA A 9 -21.58 -9.77 26.96
N LEU A 10 -20.74 -10.00 25.93
CA LEU A 10 -20.26 -8.96 25.02
C LEU A 10 -21.46 -8.42 24.21
N LEU A 11 -21.62 -7.10 24.15
CA LEU A 11 -22.50 -6.46 23.17
C LEU A 11 -21.80 -6.46 21.79
N LEU A 12 -22.12 -7.46 20.98
CA LEU A 12 -22.12 -7.37 19.52
C LEU A 12 -23.38 -6.59 19.10
N CYS A 13 -23.23 -5.34 18.65
CA CYS A 13 -24.29 -4.70 17.87
C CYS A 13 -24.10 -5.00 16.38
N LEU A 14 -24.59 -6.18 15.98
CA LEU A 14 -25.04 -6.45 14.61
C LEU A 14 -26.31 -5.61 14.35
N MET A 15 -26.24 -4.62 13.47
CA MET A 15 -27.42 -3.88 13.02
C MET A 15 -28.14 -4.68 11.91
N ILE A 16 -29.09 -5.53 12.30
CA ILE A 16 -30.15 -6.05 11.42
C ILE A 16 -31.46 -5.36 11.82
N PRO A 17 -32.18 -4.64 10.95
CA PRO A 17 -33.51 -4.14 11.29
C PRO A 17 -34.54 -5.27 11.15
N ALA A 18 -35.07 -5.73 12.27
CA ALA A 18 -36.25 -6.58 12.30
C ALA A 18 -37.52 -5.74 12.06
N THR A 19 -38.33 -6.23 11.13
CA THR A 19 -39.64 -5.74 10.71
C THR A 19 -40.66 -5.72 11.86
N VAL A 20 -41.35 -4.59 12.05
CA VAL A 20 -42.61 -4.54 12.81
C VAL A 20 -43.75 -4.25 11.84
N ALA A 21 -44.71 -5.17 11.77
CA ALA A 21 -45.93 -5.05 10.98
C ALA A 21 -47.12 -4.64 11.86
N SER A 22 -47.82 -3.57 11.48
CA SER A 22 -49.30 -3.39 11.59
C SER A 22 -49.71 -1.95 11.26
N PRO A 23 -51.00 -1.65 10.98
CA PRO A 23 -51.88 -2.20 9.98
C PRO A 23 -52.30 -1.13 8.94
N ARG A 24 -52.95 -1.59 7.87
CA ARG A 24 -53.45 -0.82 6.72
C ARG A 24 -54.22 0.46 7.09
N SER A 25 -53.82 1.58 6.51
CA SER A 25 -54.76 2.64 6.09
C SER A 25 -54.53 2.98 4.62
N ARG A 26 -55.61 2.93 3.83
CA ARG A 26 -55.64 3.32 2.41
C ARG A 26 -55.60 4.84 2.33
N SER A 27 -54.63 5.42 1.64
CA SER A 27 -54.80 6.75 1.05
C SER A 27 -53.86 6.99 -0.13
N LEU A 28 -54.49 7.18 -1.29
CA LEU A 28 -54.12 8.00 -2.44
C LEU A 28 -52.68 7.90 -2.98
N ARG A 29 -52.62 7.12 -4.07
CA ARG A 29 -51.61 7.09 -5.13
C ARG A 29 -51.27 8.52 -5.60
N LYS A 30 -50.17 9.09 -5.11
CA LYS A 30 -49.45 10.18 -5.80
C LYS A 30 -48.38 9.54 -6.69
N SER A 31 -48.48 9.80 -7.99
CA SER A 31 -47.47 9.46 -8.98
C SER A 31 -46.08 9.92 -8.52
N PRO A 32 -44.99 9.18 -8.82
CA PRO A 32 -43.67 9.62 -8.46
C PRO A 32 -43.35 10.86 -9.28
N ALA A 33 -43.26 12.00 -8.62
CA ALA A 33 -42.58 13.16 -9.16
C ALA A 33 -41.19 12.68 -9.57
N HIS A 34 -40.81 12.98 -10.82
CA HIS A 34 -39.46 12.81 -11.33
C HIS A 34 -38.45 13.23 -10.24
N ALA A 35 -37.77 12.26 -9.64
CA ALA A 35 -36.58 12.54 -8.86
C ALA A 35 -35.61 13.22 -9.82
N SER A 36 -35.37 14.52 -9.66
CA SER A 36 -34.23 15.15 -10.29
C SER A 36 -33.02 14.31 -9.85
N ALA A 37 -32.33 13.72 -10.83
CA ALA A 37 -31.20 12.85 -10.53
C ALA A 37 -30.10 13.72 -9.91
N SER A 38 -30.02 13.72 -8.58
CA SER A 38 -28.92 14.35 -7.86
C SER A 38 -27.61 13.74 -8.37
N ARG A 39 -26.62 14.59 -8.63
CA ARG A 39 -25.31 14.14 -9.12
C ARG A 39 -24.69 13.19 -8.08
N PRO A 40 -24.05 12.07 -8.50
CA PRO A 40 -23.32 11.20 -7.58
C PRO A 40 -22.26 11.98 -6.80
N THR A 41 -22.03 11.61 -5.55
CA THR A 41 -21.01 12.23 -4.71
C THR A 41 -19.62 11.75 -5.16
N ALA A 42 -18.69 12.68 -5.33
CA ALA A 42 -17.31 12.36 -5.65
C ALA A 42 -16.54 12.02 -4.37
N PHE A 43 -15.95 10.83 -4.32
CA PHE A 43 -15.02 10.43 -3.28
C PHE A 43 -13.60 10.40 -3.84
N PHE A 44 -12.63 10.76 -3.01
CA PHE A 44 -11.23 10.81 -3.41
C PHE A 44 -10.30 10.57 -2.22
N GLU A 45 -9.13 10.04 -2.52
CA GLU A 45 -7.97 10.03 -1.62
C GLU A 45 -7.10 11.26 -1.95
N VAL A 46 -6.54 11.91 -0.94
CA VAL A 46 -5.67 13.08 -1.14
C VAL A 46 -4.28 12.62 -1.55
N ASP A 47 -3.91 12.91 -2.80
CA ASP A 47 -2.59 12.63 -3.34
C ASP A 47 -2.12 13.79 -4.24
N ARG A 48 -0.81 13.82 -4.54
CA ARG A 48 -0.23 14.71 -5.54
C ARG A 48 -0.61 14.23 -6.95
N PRO A 49 -1.09 15.12 -7.84
CA PRO A 49 -1.30 14.77 -9.24
C PRO A 49 -0.04 14.18 -9.89
N PRO A 50 -0.15 13.08 -10.66
CA PRO A 50 0.99 12.52 -11.38
C PRO A 50 1.61 13.57 -12.33
N ARG A 51 2.91 13.84 -12.19
CA ARG A 51 3.64 14.81 -13.03
C ARG A 51 4.68 14.12 -13.90
N ALA A 52 4.60 14.36 -15.21
CA ALA A 52 5.66 13.98 -16.11
C ALA A 52 6.76 15.06 -16.08
N ARG A 53 7.90 14.76 -15.45
CA ARG A 53 9.05 15.68 -15.40
C ARG A 53 9.49 16.05 -16.82
N GLY A 54 9.62 17.35 -17.10
CA GLY A 54 10.17 17.86 -18.36
C GLY A 54 9.41 17.44 -19.63
N SER A 55 8.15 17.00 -19.52
CA SER A 55 7.42 16.50 -20.69
C SER A 55 6.86 17.65 -21.52
N SER A 56 7.67 18.09 -22.47
CA SER A 56 7.15 18.47 -23.78
C SER A 56 6.77 17.23 -24.64
N GLY A 57 6.82 16.02 -24.05
CA GLY A 57 6.60 14.72 -24.68
C GLY A 57 5.14 14.38 -25.00
N ARG A 58 4.96 13.48 -25.97
CA ARG A 58 3.64 13.02 -26.43
C ARG A 58 2.98 12.17 -25.33
N ARG A 59 1.85 12.63 -24.80
CA ARG A 59 0.97 11.81 -23.94
C ARG A 59 0.11 10.91 -24.82
N CYS A 60 -0.10 9.67 -24.39
CA CYS A 60 -1.14 8.81 -24.94
C CYS A 60 -1.87 8.06 -23.82
N SER A 61 -3.16 7.81 -24.03
CA SER A 61 -4.03 7.13 -23.07
C SER A 61 -4.64 5.91 -23.76
N THR A 62 -4.62 4.76 -23.10
CA THR A 62 -5.19 3.51 -23.62
C THR A 62 -6.12 2.92 -22.57
N LEU A 63 -7.38 2.70 -22.93
CA LEU A 63 -8.32 1.95 -22.09
C LEU A 63 -7.89 0.48 -22.11
N LEU A 64 -7.53 -0.06 -20.94
CA LEU A 64 -7.10 -1.45 -20.80
C LEU A 64 -8.27 -2.39 -20.56
N LEU A 65 -9.25 -1.95 -19.76
CA LEU A 65 -10.42 -2.74 -19.42
C LEU A 65 -11.60 -1.83 -19.05
N SER A 66 -12.80 -2.19 -19.51
CA SER A 66 -14.07 -1.62 -19.08
C SER A 66 -14.98 -2.78 -18.68
N ALA A 67 -15.45 -2.79 -17.43
CA ALA A 67 -16.25 -3.88 -16.90
C ALA A 67 -17.23 -3.42 -15.82
N SER A 68 -18.26 -4.24 -15.59
CA SER A 68 -19.22 -4.07 -14.51
C SER A 68 -19.07 -5.20 -13.49
N PHE A 69 -18.96 -4.85 -12.21
CA PHE A 69 -18.72 -5.77 -11.12
C PHE A 69 -19.98 -5.83 -10.23
N GLY A 70 -20.84 -6.83 -10.51
CA GLY A 70 -22.05 -7.16 -9.75
C GLY A 70 -21.76 -8.24 -8.71
N SER A 71 -22.23 -9.46 -8.94
CA SER A 71 -21.91 -10.63 -8.09
C SER A 71 -20.61 -11.30 -8.52
N THR A 72 -19.48 -10.63 -8.26
CA THR A 72 -18.13 -11.07 -8.67
C THR A 72 -17.29 -11.66 -7.54
N PHE A 73 -17.77 -11.63 -6.30
CA PHE A 73 -17.18 -12.35 -5.18
C PHE A 73 -17.09 -13.85 -5.50
N ASP A 74 -15.92 -14.45 -5.24
CA ASP A 74 -15.58 -15.84 -5.59
C ASP A 74 -15.77 -16.21 -7.08
N LYS A 75 -15.74 -15.23 -7.96
CA LYS A 75 -15.72 -15.43 -9.41
C LYS A 75 -14.33 -15.15 -9.99
N PRO A 76 -14.04 -15.63 -11.21
CA PRO A 76 -12.80 -15.26 -11.89
C PRO A 76 -12.72 -13.74 -12.13
N PRO A 77 -11.50 -13.18 -12.15
CA PRO A 77 -11.32 -11.77 -12.47
C PRO A 77 -11.77 -11.47 -13.91
N ALA A 78 -12.17 -10.23 -14.15
CA ALA A 78 -12.39 -9.73 -15.51
C ALA A 78 -11.03 -9.62 -16.22
N THR A 79 -10.93 -10.13 -17.45
CA THR A 79 -9.67 -10.16 -18.20
C THR A 79 -9.78 -9.50 -19.56
N ALA A 80 -8.68 -8.89 -20.01
CA ALA A 80 -8.50 -8.40 -21.37
C ALA A 80 -7.11 -8.82 -21.89
N ALA A 81 -6.99 -8.98 -23.22
CA ALA A 81 -5.69 -9.14 -23.84
C ALA A 81 -4.93 -7.81 -23.77
N TYR A 82 -3.65 -7.87 -23.39
CA TYR A 82 -2.75 -6.73 -23.38
C TYR A 82 -1.68 -6.87 -24.45
N SER A 83 -1.50 -5.79 -25.19
CA SER A 83 -0.35 -5.54 -26.04
C SER A 83 0.16 -4.13 -25.76
N PRO A 84 1.48 -3.85 -25.86
CA PRO A 84 2.01 -2.50 -25.67
C PRO A 84 1.23 -1.45 -26.51
N PRO A 85 0.84 -0.31 -25.92
CA PRO A 85 0.08 0.72 -26.63
C PRO A 85 0.75 1.16 -27.94
N SER A 86 -0.05 1.39 -28.98
CA SER A 86 0.47 1.74 -30.32
C SER A 86 1.38 2.99 -30.32
N CYS A 87 1.15 3.94 -29.40
CA CYS A 87 2.03 5.09 -29.20
C CYS A 87 3.42 4.71 -28.67
N LEU A 88 3.51 3.73 -27.77
CA LEU A 88 4.77 3.21 -27.26
C LEU A 88 5.52 2.45 -28.37
N VAL A 89 4.81 1.64 -29.15
CA VAL A 89 5.35 0.97 -30.34
C VAL A 89 5.92 2.00 -31.32
N LYS A 90 5.17 3.06 -31.63
CA LYS A 90 5.64 4.18 -32.48
C LYS A 90 6.84 4.94 -31.91
N ALA A 91 7.02 4.93 -30.59
CA ALA A 91 8.19 5.50 -29.92
C ALA A 91 9.36 4.51 -29.77
N GLY A 92 9.33 3.39 -30.49
CA GLY A 92 10.40 2.39 -30.53
C GLY A 92 10.18 1.16 -29.64
N GLY A 93 9.06 1.09 -28.91
CA GLY A 93 8.63 -0.11 -28.18
C GLY A 93 9.51 -0.50 -26.98
N ARG A 94 10.34 0.39 -26.48
CA ARG A 94 11.29 0.11 -25.38
C ARG A 94 10.85 0.74 -24.07
N ALA A 95 11.12 0.05 -22.95
CA ALA A 95 10.88 0.56 -21.60
C ALA A 95 11.50 1.95 -21.36
N SER A 96 12.71 2.18 -21.90
CA SER A 96 13.42 3.47 -21.78
C SER A 96 12.72 4.66 -22.45
N ALA A 97 11.76 4.41 -23.35
CA ALA A 97 10.94 5.46 -23.95
C ALA A 97 9.92 6.04 -22.95
N ILE A 98 9.54 5.28 -21.91
CA ILE A 98 8.53 5.68 -20.92
C ILE A 98 9.18 6.63 -19.90
N SER A 99 8.76 7.90 -19.89
CA SER A 99 9.17 8.85 -18.85
C SER A 99 8.31 8.78 -17.60
N LEU A 100 7.02 8.52 -17.78
CA LEU A 100 6.04 8.31 -16.72
C LEU A 100 4.94 7.39 -17.27
N ALA A 101 4.51 6.43 -16.46
CA ALA A 101 3.31 5.63 -16.70
C ALA A 101 2.37 5.77 -15.51
N VAL A 102 1.11 6.13 -15.78
CA VAL A 102 0.07 6.29 -14.75
C VAL A 102 -1.08 5.35 -15.05
N LEU A 103 -1.40 4.48 -14.11
CA LEU A 103 -2.59 3.64 -14.16
C LEU A 103 -3.73 4.37 -13.45
N GLU A 104 -4.80 4.68 -14.17
CA GLU A 104 -5.99 5.33 -13.64
C GLU A 104 -7.13 4.32 -13.58
N TRP A 105 -7.72 4.13 -12.40
CA TRP A 105 -8.97 3.41 -12.21
C TRP A 105 -10.07 4.41 -11.89
N ARG A 106 -11.13 4.44 -12.69
CA ARG A 106 -12.37 5.20 -12.44
C ARG A 106 -13.53 4.24 -12.24
N ALA A 107 -14.35 4.47 -11.23
CA ALA A 107 -15.58 3.70 -11.07
C ALA A 107 -16.75 4.55 -10.57
N ALA A 108 -17.95 4.12 -10.92
CA ALA A 108 -19.20 4.63 -10.41
C ALA A 108 -20.04 3.49 -9.85
N CYS A 109 -20.78 3.73 -8.77
CA CYS A 109 -21.72 2.78 -8.20
C CYS A 109 -22.98 3.50 -7.72
N ARG A 110 -24.14 2.89 -7.96
CA ARG A 110 -25.43 3.38 -7.48
C ARG A 110 -26.17 2.25 -6.79
N GLY A 111 -26.77 2.56 -5.65
CA GLY A 111 -27.42 1.59 -4.77
C GLY A 111 -26.57 1.29 -3.52
N PRO A 112 -27.18 0.75 -2.45
CA PRO A 112 -26.45 0.41 -1.24
C PRO A 112 -25.35 -0.62 -1.52
N GLN A 113 -24.17 -0.37 -0.98
CA GLN A 113 -23.03 -1.29 -1.02
C GLN A 113 -22.06 -0.96 0.12
N LEU A 114 -21.26 -1.95 0.53
CA LEU A 114 -20.12 -1.76 1.43
C LEU A 114 -18.84 -1.50 0.64
N ASP A 115 -17.76 -1.17 1.32
CA ASP A 115 -16.45 -1.15 0.72
C ASP A 115 -15.98 -2.56 0.31
N ARG A 116 -15.25 -2.63 -0.80
CA ARG A 116 -14.85 -3.87 -1.47
C ARG A 116 -13.41 -3.78 -1.92
N ILE A 117 -12.63 -4.82 -1.61
CA ILE A 117 -11.25 -4.94 -2.10
C ILE A 117 -11.22 -5.14 -3.61
N PHE A 118 -10.24 -4.53 -4.27
CA PHE A 118 -9.93 -4.72 -5.67
C PHE A 118 -8.41 -4.84 -5.91
N GLY A 119 -8.07 -5.46 -7.03
CA GLY A 119 -6.70 -5.60 -7.53
C GLY A 119 -6.61 -5.52 -9.05
N VAL A 120 -5.48 -5.06 -9.56
CA VAL A 120 -5.15 -4.98 -10.98
C VAL A 120 -3.81 -5.64 -11.25
N TRP A 121 -3.77 -6.57 -12.21
CA TRP A 121 -2.55 -7.26 -12.62
C TRP A 121 -2.30 -7.16 -14.12
N LEU A 122 -1.02 -7.15 -14.49
CA LEU A 122 -0.56 -7.34 -15.86
C LEU A 122 0.42 -8.51 -15.91
N ALA A 123 0.11 -9.52 -16.73
CA ALA A 123 0.86 -10.77 -16.81
C ALA A 123 1.09 -11.45 -15.43
N GLY A 124 0.16 -11.24 -14.49
CA GLY A 124 0.25 -11.72 -13.11
C GLY A 124 0.97 -10.78 -12.15
N ALA A 125 1.67 -9.73 -12.60
CA ALA A 125 2.31 -8.78 -11.71
C ALA A 125 1.29 -7.77 -11.21
N GLU A 126 1.18 -7.58 -9.89
CA GLU A 126 0.21 -6.65 -9.32
C GLU A 126 0.66 -5.22 -9.53
N LEU A 127 -0.22 -4.39 -10.09
CA LEU A 127 0.05 -2.98 -10.35
C LEU A 127 -0.64 -2.09 -9.32
N LEU A 128 -1.82 -2.46 -8.84
CA LEU A 128 -2.64 -1.64 -7.95
C LEU A 128 -3.53 -2.52 -7.06
N ARG A 129 -3.53 -2.23 -5.76
CA ARG A 129 -4.46 -2.76 -4.75
C ARG A 129 -5.20 -1.59 -4.09
N GLY A 130 -6.49 -1.76 -3.81
CA GLY A 130 -7.29 -0.73 -3.16
C GLY A 130 -8.60 -1.28 -2.61
N SER A 131 -9.34 -0.43 -1.91
CA SER A 131 -10.72 -0.69 -1.51
C SER A 131 -11.65 0.42 -2.00
N THR A 132 -12.83 0.06 -2.47
CA THR A 132 -13.84 1.03 -2.90
C THR A 132 -14.47 1.72 -1.71
N ALA A 133 -14.95 2.96 -1.83
CA ALA A 133 -15.83 3.52 -0.80
C ALA A 133 -17.30 3.07 -0.94
N ALA A 134 -18.01 3.02 0.20
CA ALA A 134 -19.44 2.72 0.27
C ALA A 134 -20.29 3.86 -0.35
N PRO A 135 -21.20 3.58 -1.30
CA PRO A 135 -21.98 4.63 -1.96
C PRO A 135 -23.00 5.33 -1.03
N PRO A 136 -23.15 6.66 -1.09
CA PRO A 136 -24.29 7.35 -0.51
C PRO A 136 -25.57 7.11 -1.35
N PRO A 137 -26.76 7.50 -0.86
CA PRO A 137 -28.03 7.25 -1.55
C PRO A 137 -28.12 7.79 -2.99
N ASN A 138 -27.46 8.92 -3.29
CA ASN A 138 -27.37 9.50 -4.64
C ASN A 138 -26.36 8.79 -5.58
N GLY A 139 -25.59 7.83 -5.06
CA GLY A 139 -24.52 7.12 -5.76
C GLY A 139 -23.15 7.78 -5.57
N ILE A 140 -22.11 7.07 -5.99
CA ILE A 140 -20.71 7.47 -5.84
C ILE A 140 -19.99 7.46 -7.19
N VAL A 141 -19.04 8.37 -7.32
CA VAL A 141 -17.96 8.30 -8.32
C VAL A 141 -16.63 8.48 -7.63
N TRP A 142 -15.63 7.69 -8.03
CA TRP A 142 -14.27 7.84 -7.51
C TRP A 142 -13.24 7.50 -8.59
N SER A 143 -12.03 8.01 -8.37
CA SER A 143 -10.88 7.76 -9.23
C SER A 143 -9.64 7.60 -8.36
N VAL A 144 -8.79 6.65 -8.72
CA VAL A 144 -7.43 6.52 -8.18
C VAL A 144 -6.44 6.50 -9.34
N SER A 145 -5.27 7.10 -9.13
CA SER A 145 -4.17 7.09 -10.08
C SER A 145 -2.91 6.63 -9.38
N LYS A 146 -2.17 5.70 -9.98
CA LYS A 146 -0.90 5.21 -9.44
C LYS A 146 0.21 5.35 -10.47
N ASP A 147 1.37 5.83 -10.03
CA ASP A 147 2.59 5.78 -10.83
C ASP A 147 3.07 4.33 -10.95
N VAL A 148 3.01 3.80 -12.16
CA VAL A 148 3.41 2.42 -12.51
C VAL A 148 4.67 2.42 -13.39
N THR A 149 5.45 3.50 -13.39
CA THR A 149 6.69 3.65 -14.19
C THR A 149 7.73 2.60 -13.82
N ARG A 150 7.75 2.13 -12.57
CA ARG A 150 8.65 1.05 -12.13
C ARG A 150 8.46 -0.25 -12.92
N TYR A 151 7.29 -0.46 -13.54
CA TYR A 151 6.96 -1.62 -14.37
C TYR A 151 7.19 -1.36 -15.86
N ALA A 152 8.02 -0.38 -16.25
CA ALA A 152 8.22 0.01 -17.65
C ALA A 152 8.64 -1.16 -18.56
N SER A 153 9.46 -2.10 -18.06
CA SER A 153 9.84 -3.33 -18.79
C SER A 153 8.64 -4.22 -19.09
N LEU A 154 7.78 -4.45 -18.09
CA LEU A 154 6.54 -5.21 -18.23
C LEU A 154 5.55 -4.52 -19.18
N LEU A 155 5.39 -3.20 -19.08
CA LEU A 155 4.51 -2.43 -19.96
C LEU A 155 4.97 -2.44 -21.43
N ALA A 156 6.29 -2.51 -21.66
CA ALA A 156 6.90 -2.56 -22.98
C ALA A 156 7.12 -3.99 -23.51
N ALA A 157 6.87 -5.02 -22.69
CA ALA A 157 7.11 -6.41 -23.07
C ALA A 157 6.33 -6.79 -24.33
N ALA A 158 7.05 -7.31 -25.33
CA ALA A 158 6.44 -7.79 -26.56
C ALA A 158 5.72 -9.12 -26.30
N GLY A 159 4.56 -9.31 -26.93
CA GLY A 159 3.73 -10.49 -26.79
C GLY A 159 2.34 -10.17 -26.24
N ASN A 160 1.46 -11.17 -26.32
CA ASN A 160 0.12 -11.08 -25.75
C ASN A 160 0.18 -11.50 -24.28
N SER A 161 -0.03 -10.54 -23.39
CA SER A 161 -0.17 -10.78 -21.95
C SER A 161 -1.63 -10.66 -21.54
N THR A 162 -1.98 -11.16 -20.36
CA THR A 162 -3.33 -10.95 -19.81
C THR A 162 -3.32 -9.78 -18.84
N PHE A 163 -4.23 -8.83 -19.04
CA PHE A 163 -4.59 -7.82 -18.06
C PHE A 163 -5.78 -8.34 -17.26
N ALA A 164 -5.69 -8.35 -15.94
CA ALA A 164 -6.71 -8.91 -15.05
C ALA A 164 -7.13 -7.89 -13.99
N VAL A 165 -8.43 -7.81 -13.73
CA VAL A 165 -9.02 -6.92 -12.73
C VAL A 165 -9.99 -7.74 -11.87
N TYR A 166 -9.75 -7.75 -10.57
CA TYR A 166 -10.66 -8.33 -9.59
C TYR A 166 -11.25 -7.23 -8.72
N LEU A 167 -12.56 -7.28 -8.51
CA LEU A 167 -13.26 -6.52 -7.49
C LEU A 167 -14.28 -7.48 -6.88
N GLY A 168 -14.08 -7.85 -5.62
CA GLY A 168 -14.88 -8.88 -4.94
C GLY A 168 -16.24 -8.35 -4.48
N ASN A 169 -17.15 -8.03 -5.41
CA ASN A 169 -18.44 -7.45 -5.08
C ASN A 169 -19.51 -8.52 -4.84
N HIS A 170 -20.38 -8.27 -3.88
CA HIS A 170 -21.49 -9.13 -3.53
C HIS A 170 -22.80 -8.34 -3.68
N VAL A 171 -23.68 -8.80 -4.58
CA VAL A 171 -24.99 -8.20 -4.83
C VAL A 171 -26.10 -9.14 -4.37
N ASN A 172 -27.04 -8.61 -3.58
CA ASN A 172 -28.20 -9.33 -3.06
C ASN A 172 -29.39 -8.36 -2.88
N ALA A 173 -30.43 -8.79 -2.14
CA ALA A 173 -31.64 -7.99 -1.93
C ALA A 173 -31.42 -6.66 -1.17
N THR A 174 -30.36 -6.55 -0.36
CA THR A 174 -30.04 -5.35 0.44
C THR A 174 -28.87 -4.55 -0.14
N LEU A 175 -27.86 -5.24 -0.67
CA LEU A 175 -26.69 -4.66 -1.33
C LEU A 175 -26.89 -4.75 -2.84
N THR A 176 -27.51 -3.73 -3.44
CA THR A 176 -27.85 -3.72 -4.86
C THR A 176 -26.82 -3.01 -5.74
N GLY A 177 -25.78 -2.42 -5.13
CA GLY A 177 -24.79 -1.61 -5.83
C GLY A 177 -23.89 -2.41 -6.76
N VAL A 178 -23.89 -2.03 -8.04
CA VAL A 178 -22.99 -2.56 -9.09
C VAL A 178 -21.96 -1.49 -9.42
N TYR A 179 -20.67 -1.86 -9.42
CA TYR A 179 -19.59 -0.96 -9.82
C TYR A 179 -19.38 -1.03 -11.33
N HIS A 180 -19.45 0.11 -12.01
CA HIS A 180 -19.06 0.26 -13.41
C HIS A 180 -17.71 0.94 -13.46
N ALA A 181 -16.69 0.26 -13.97
CA ALA A 181 -15.30 0.72 -13.87
C ALA A 181 -14.56 0.69 -15.21
N ASN A 182 -13.66 1.66 -15.36
CA ASN A 182 -12.72 1.79 -16.46
C ASN A 182 -11.30 1.88 -15.90
N VAL A 183 -10.40 1.07 -16.43
CA VAL A 183 -8.97 1.13 -16.12
C VAL A 183 -8.20 1.62 -17.35
N THR A 184 -7.53 2.76 -17.23
CA THR A 184 -6.83 3.45 -18.32
C THR A 184 -5.35 3.61 -18.00
N LEU A 185 -4.48 3.31 -18.96
CA LEU A 185 -3.05 3.56 -18.86
C LEU A 185 -2.71 4.86 -19.59
N HIS A 186 -2.12 5.83 -18.88
CA HIS A 186 -1.55 7.04 -19.45
C HIS A 186 -0.04 6.92 -19.52
N LEU A 187 0.51 6.98 -20.74
CA LEU A 187 1.95 7.00 -20.97
C LEU A 187 2.40 8.40 -21.39
N TYR A 188 3.50 8.82 -20.78
CA TYR A 188 4.26 10.00 -21.16
C TYR A 188 5.59 9.50 -21.72
N LEU A 189 5.89 9.88 -22.97
CA LEU A 189 7.01 9.33 -23.72
C LEU A 189 8.10 10.40 -23.91
N ARG A 190 9.37 9.97 -23.84
CA ARG A 190 10.53 10.82 -24.12
C ARG A 190 10.59 11.15 -25.63
N ARG A 191 10.87 12.41 -25.98
CA ARG A 191 11.04 12.85 -27.38
C ARG A 191 12.32 12.32 -28.02
N THR A 192 13.37 12.17 -27.23
CA THR A 192 14.67 11.63 -27.65
C THR A 192 15.21 10.76 -26.51
N PRO A 193 15.75 9.56 -26.77
CA PRO A 193 16.43 8.77 -25.76
C PRO A 193 17.79 9.41 -25.45
N THR A 194 17.80 10.48 -24.68
CA THR A 194 19.04 11.10 -24.20
C THR A 194 19.50 10.40 -22.93
N THR A 195 20.75 9.94 -22.98
CA THR A 195 21.55 9.21 -21.97
C THR A 195 21.08 7.79 -21.64
N LYS A 196 22.05 6.86 -21.50
CA LYS A 196 21.77 5.53 -20.95
C LYS A 196 21.17 5.71 -19.55
N PRO A 197 20.11 4.96 -19.20
CA PRO A 197 19.58 4.99 -17.84
C PRO A 197 20.72 4.70 -16.85
N THR A 198 20.73 5.40 -15.73
CA THR A 198 21.67 5.12 -14.65
C THR A 198 21.49 3.66 -14.20
N PRO A 199 22.57 2.87 -14.13
CA PRO A 199 22.48 1.47 -13.68
C PRO A 199 21.83 1.39 -12.31
N ALA A 200 21.08 0.30 -12.09
CA ALA A 200 20.40 -0.02 -10.83
C ALA A 200 19.24 0.91 -10.44
N THR A 201 19.17 2.18 -10.86
CA THR A 201 18.11 3.12 -10.44
C THR A 201 17.04 3.38 -11.50
N ALA A 202 17.27 2.94 -12.74
CA ALA A 202 16.22 2.80 -13.74
C ALA A 202 15.20 1.72 -13.33
N PRO A 203 13.98 1.72 -13.90
CA PRO A 203 13.08 0.58 -13.78
C PRO A 203 13.79 -0.74 -14.11
N ALA A 204 13.44 -1.81 -13.40
CA ALA A 204 14.03 -3.13 -13.58
C ALA A 204 13.85 -3.65 -15.02
N ASP A 205 14.82 -4.42 -15.50
CA ASP A 205 14.82 -4.98 -16.85
C ASP A 205 13.80 -6.12 -17.01
N LEU A 206 13.50 -6.83 -15.92
CA LEU A 206 12.53 -7.90 -15.86
C LEU A 206 11.69 -7.81 -14.57
N ILE A 207 10.37 -7.98 -14.72
CA ILE A 207 9.44 -8.12 -13.60
C ILE A 207 8.92 -9.56 -13.60
N VAL A 208 9.19 -10.30 -12.52
CA VAL A 208 8.71 -11.67 -12.34
C VAL A 208 7.56 -11.65 -11.31
N PRO A 209 6.33 -12.02 -11.70
CA PRO A 209 5.17 -11.98 -10.81
C PRO A 209 5.19 -13.12 -9.78
N MET A 210 4.99 -12.80 -8.51
CA MET A 210 4.88 -13.74 -7.39
C MET A 210 3.44 -13.83 -6.90
N SER A 211 2.52 -14.04 -7.84
CA SER A 211 1.09 -14.22 -7.60
C SER A 211 0.61 -15.59 -8.12
N ARG A 212 -0.62 -15.96 -7.78
CA ARG A 212 -1.35 -17.12 -8.33
C ARG A 212 -1.61 -16.92 -9.82
N ALA A 213 -1.67 -18.03 -10.55
CA ALA A 213 -1.92 -18.03 -11.99
C ALA A 213 -3.41 -18.23 -12.29
N LEU A 214 -3.88 -17.62 -13.39
CA LEU A 214 -5.20 -17.89 -13.96
C LEU A 214 -5.26 -19.30 -14.61
N PRO A 215 -6.45 -19.93 -14.70
CA PRO A 215 -7.73 -19.49 -14.14
C PRO A 215 -7.83 -19.75 -12.63
N LEU A 216 -8.51 -18.86 -11.91
CA LEU A 216 -8.83 -19.01 -10.49
C LEU A 216 -10.14 -18.26 -10.18
N ASN A 217 -10.72 -18.55 -9.02
CA ASN A 217 -11.77 -17.74 -8.41
C ASN A 217 -11.13 -16.80 -7.39
N GLY A 218 -11.44 -15.49 -7.45
CA GLY A 218 -10.85 -14.47 -6.61
C GLY A 218 -9.80 -13.59 -7.32
N GLY A 219 -9.02 -12.85 -6.52
CA GLY A 219 -7.82 -12.14 -6.99
C GLY A 219 -6.61 -13.06 -7.11
N LEU A 220 -5.55 -12.60 -7.78
CA LEU A 220 -4.33 -13.38 -8.01
C LEU A 220 -3.43 -13.47 -6.76
N TRP A 221 -3.77 -12.79 -5.67
CA TRP A 221 -3.08 -12.91 -4.40
C TRP A 221 -3.30 -14.26 -3.70
N PHE A 222 -2.37 -14.64 -2.85
CA PHE A 222 -2.50 -15.78 -1.95
C PHE A 222 -3.27 -15.38 -0.68
N PRO A 223 -4.26 -16.17 -0.23
CA PRO A 223 -4.83 -16.02 1.09
C PRO A 223 -3.92 -16.67 2.15
N ILE A 224 -3.74 -15.98 3.28
CA ILE A 224 -3.11 -16.46 4.51
C ILE A 224 -4.19 -16.37 5.59
N GLN A 225 -4.60 -17.50 6.16
CA GLN A 225 -5.73 -17.56 7.10
C GLN A 225 -5.30 -17.63 8.56
N SER A 226 -4.06 -18.03 8.80
CA SER A 226 -3.50 -18.11 10.14
C SER A 226 -1.99 -17.88 10.12
N ALA A 227 -1.41 -17.69 11.31
CA ALA A 227 0.04 -17.61 11.48
C ALA A 227 0.81 -18.89 11.07
N ALA A 228 0.11 -20.02 10.89
CA ALA A 228 0.72 -21.27 10.42
C ALA A 228 0.82 -21.34 8.88
N ASP A 229 0.05 -20.52 8.16
CA ASP A 229 0.00 -20.58 6.70
C ASP A 229 1.21 -19.90 6.07
N VAL A 230 1.70 -20.53 5.01
CA VAL A 230 2.80 -20.01 4.20
C VAL A 230 2.38 -20.07 2.74
N ALA A 231 2.35 -18.91 2.08
CA ALA A 231 2.19 -18.82 0.64
C ALA A 231 3.56 -18.84 -0.01
N SER A 232 3.77 -19.62 -1.07
CA SER A 232 5.06 -19.61 -1.76
C SER A 232 4.95 -19.74 -3.27
N LYS A 233 6.01 -19.31 -3.95
CA LYS A 233 6.21 -19.49 -5.38
C LYS A 233 7.69 -19.70 -5.66
N SER A 234 8.00 -20.69 -6.49
CA SER A 234 9.37 -20.95 -6.94
C SER A 234 9.65 -20.29 -8.29
N VAL A 235 10.77 -19.60 -8.40
CA VAL A 235 11.24 -19.01 -9.68
C VAL A 235 12.74 -19.18 -9.85
N ALA A 236 13.18 -19.35 -11.09
CA ALA A 236 14.60 -19.29 -11.43
C ALA A 236 14.95 -17.88 -11.90
N LEU A 237 16.08 -17.34 -11.44
CA LEU A 237 16.54 -16.02 -11.84
C LEU A 237 17.48 -16.15 -13.04
N PRO A 238 17.46 -15.19 -14.00
CA PRO A 238 18.48 -15.12 -15.03
C PRO A 238 19.88 -15.00 -14.40
N SER A 239 20.82 -15.83 -14.85
CA SER A 239 22.18 -15.91 -14.30
C SER A 239 22.98 -14.61 -14.40
N ASN A 240 22.59 -13.68 -15.26
CA ASN A 240 23.22 -12.37 -15.41
C ASN A 240 22.58 -11.27 -14.54
N THR A 241 21.69 -11.61 -13.62
CA THR A 241 21.09 -10.65 -12.68
C THR A 241 22.18 -10.04 -11.78
N TYR A 242 22.20 -8.71 -11.64
CA TYR A 242 23.13 -8.02 -10.73
C TYR A 242 22.43 -7.19 -9.64
N ARG A 243 21.11 -7.05 -9.70
CA ARG A 243 20.30 -6.49 -8.60
C ARG A 243 18.94 -7.18 -8.58
N ALA A 244 18.42 -7.45 -7.38
CA ALA A 244 17.08 -8.00 -7.20
C ALA A 244 16.36 -7.30 -6.05
N VAL A 245 15.13 -6.84 -6.28
CA VAL A 245 14.27 -6.22 -5.26
C VAL A 245 12.90 -6.88 -5.31
N LEU A 246 12.37 -7.29 -4.16
CA LEU A 246 11.05 -7.87 -4.02
C LEU A 246 10.08 -6.82 -3.49
N GLU A 247 9.08 -6.45 -4.29
CA GLU A 247 8.01 -5.55 -3.90
C GLU A 247 6.83 -6.36 -3.36
N LEU A 248 6.53 -6.24 -2.07
CA LEU A 248 5.41 -6.91 -1.42
C LEU A 248 4.13 -6.08 -1.50
N TYR A 249 3.03 -6.78 -1.79
CA TYR A 249 1.66 -6.30 -1.70
C TYR A 249 0.91 -7.13 -0.66
N PHE A 250 0.34 -6.47 0.35
CA PHE A 250 -0.52 -7.15 1.31
C PHE A 250 -1.67 -6.29 1.81
N SER A 251 -2.70 -6.94 2.33
CA SER A 251 -3.89 -6.31 2.87
C SER A 251 -4.59 -7.26 3.84
N SER A 252 -5.02 -6.77 5.00
CA SER A 252 -5.75 -7.54 6.01
C SER A 252 -7.26 -7.44 5.81
N HIS A 253 -8.02 -8.48 6.12
CA HIS A 253 -9.46 -8.57 5.91
C HIS A 253 -10.13 -9.34 7.04
N GLN A 254 -11.47 -9.28 7.10
CA GLN A 254 -12.28 -10.00 8.10
C GLN A 254 -11.83 -9.69 9.54
N ASP A 255 -11.59 -10.70 10.37
CA ASP A 255 -11.19 -10.50 11.78
C ASP A 255 -9.87 -9.72 11.95
N ASP A 256 -9.00 -9.69 10.93
CA ASP A 256 -7.78 -8.88 10.92
C ASP A 256 -7.92 -7.55 10.18
N GLU A 257 -9.10 -7.18 9.66
CA GLU A 257 -9.33 -5.90 8.97
C GLU A 257 -8.91 -4.70 9.84
N LEU A 258 -9.10 -4.82 11.14
CA LEU A 258 -8.78 -3.81 12.15
C LEU A 258 -7.80 -4.36 13.20
N TRP A 259 -6.80 -5.16 12.80
CA TRP A 259 -5.84 -5.82 13.71
C TRP A 259 -5.21 -4.89 14.76
N TYR A 260 -5.03 -3.61 14.43
CA TYR A 260 -4.53 -2.57 15.34
C TYR A 260 -5.49 -2.21 16.48
N LYS A 261 -6.69 -2.80 16.55
CA LYS A 261 -7.61 -2.70 17.70
C LYS A 261 -7.47 -3.88 18.67
N ASN A 262 -6.72 -4.92 18.29
CA ASN A 262 -6.67 -6.16 19.03
C ASN A 262 -5.85 -6.00 20.32
N GLN A 263 -6.32 -6.59 21.41
CA GLN A 263 -5.71 -6.44 22.73
C GLN A 263 -4.65 -7.53 22.98
N PRO A 264 -3.55 -7.24 23.69
CA PRO A 264 -2.68 -8.28 24.25
C PRO A 264 -3.47 -9.43 24.92
N GLY A 265 -3.19 -10.66 24.51
CA GLY A 265 -3.88 -11.86 25.01
C GLY A 265 -5.26 -12.14 24.39
N TYR A 266 -5.72 -11.33 23.43
CA TYR A 266 -6.97 -11.52 22.70
C TYR A 266 -6.79 -11.23 21.20
N GLN A 267 -7.42 -12.01 20.31
CA GLN A 267 -7.30 -11.84 18.85
C GLN A 267 -5.84 -11.63 18.36
N ASN A 268 -4.93 -12.46 18.89
CA ASN A 268 -3.50 -12.45 18.58
C ASN A 268 -2.77 -11.10 18.78
N GLY A 269 -3.34 -10.19 19.58
CA GLY A 269 -2.72 -8.91 19.91
C GLY A 269 -2.59 -7.93 18.73
N PRO A 270 -2.06 -6.71 19.00
CA PRO A 270 -2.03 -5.61 18.04
C PRO A 270 -0.83 -5.66 17.08
N PHE A 271 -0.03 -6.72 17.10
CA PHE A 271 1.18 -6.82 16.29
C PHE A 271 1.01 -7.83 15.15
N ARG A 272 1.36 -7.41 13.93
CA ARG A 272 1.42 -8.24 12.73
C ARG A 272 2.76 -8.00 12.05
N GLU A 273 3.32 -9.07 11.51
CA GLU A 273 4.59 -9.01 10.81
C GLU A 273 4.51 -9.81 9.52
N VAL A 274 4.70 -9.15 8.39
CA VAL A 274 4.77 -9.81 7.10
C VAL A 274 6.22 -10.16 6.81
N THR A 275 6.49 -11.45 6.65
CA THR A 275 7.83 -11.99 6.42
C THR A 275 7.97 -12.51 4.99
N ALA A 276 9.12 -12.23 4.36
CA ALA A 276 9.51 -12.83 3.09
C ALA A 276 10.78 -13.66 3.28
N ARG A 277 10.70 -14.94 2.90
CA ARG A 277 11.79 -15.92 2.98
C ARG A 277 12.21 -16.37 1.60
N VAL A 278 13.51 -16.62 1.44
CA VAL A 278 14.11 -17.20 0.25
C VAL A 278 14.75 -18.53 0.65
N ASP A 279 14.21 -19.64 0.15
CA ASP A 279 14.62 -21.01 0.52
C ASP A 279 14.75 -21.17 2.04
N GLY A 280 13.71 -20.77 2.78
CA GLY A 280 13.65 -20.81 4.25
C GLY A 280 14.40 -19.70 5.00
N VAL A 281 15.27 -18.92 4.35
CA VAL A 281 16.04 -17.84 4.99
C VAL A 281 15.25 -16.54 4.97
N LEU A 282 15.11 -15.84 6.10
CA LEU A 282 14.41 -14.56 6.17
C LEU A 282 15.17 -13.47 5.41
N ALA A 283 14.63 -13.04 4.27
CA ALA A 283 15.25 -12.01 3.45
C ALA A 283 14.74 -10.60 3.78
N GLY A 284 13.53 -10.50 4.34
CA GLY A 284 13.00 -9.23 4.83
C GLY A 284 11.72 -9.39 5.66
N SER A 285 11.42 -8.34 6.42
CA SER A 285 10.25 -8.28 7.28
C SER A 285 9.65 -6.88 7.33
N VAL A 286 8.32 -6.79 7.46
CA VAL A 286 7.55 -5.54 7.44
C VAL A 286 6.50 -5.55 8.54
N CYS A 287 6.49 -4.52 9.40
CA CYS A 287 5.32 -4.17 10.19
C CYS A 287 4.34 -3.37 9.30
N PRO A 288 3.11 -3.86 9.05
CA PRO A 288 2.16 -3.20 8.16
C PRO A 288 1.83 -1.75 8.57
N PHE A 289 1.71 -0.87 7.56
CA PHE A 289 1.04 0.42 7.76
C PHE A 289 -0.43 0.13 8.11
N PRO A 290 -1.02 0.78 9.13
CA PRO A 290 -2.38 0.49 9.57
C PRO A 290 -3.40 1.13 8.63
N VAL A 291 -3.56 0.53 7.44
CA VAL A 291 -4.57 0.95 6.45
C VAL A 291 -5.95 0.85 7.09
N ILE A 292 -6.69 1.95 7.07
CA ILE A 292 -8.11 1.98 7.44
C ILE A 292 -8.92 1.89 6.15
N TYR A 293 -9.77 0.89 6.01
CA TYR A 293 -10.66 0.83 4.85
C TYR A 293 -11.80 1.87 4.96
N PRO A 294 -12.41 2.31 3.84
CA PRO A 294 -13.45 3.32 3.89
C PRO A 294 -14.68 2.96 4.74
N GLY A 295 -14.91 1.67 5.04
CA GLY A 295 -15.92 1.20 6.01
C GLY A 295 -15.41 0.98 7.44
N GLY A 296 -14.09 1.01 7.65
CA GLY A 296 -13.42 0.65 8.89
C GLY A 296 -13.58 1.68 10.03
N ILE A 297 -13.47 1.20 11.26
CA ILE A 297 -13.70 1.95 12.52
C ILE A 297 -15.13 2.49 12.64
N TYR A 298 -15.50 3.45 11.80
CA TYR A 298 -16.85 3.99 11.69
C TYR A 298 -17.09 4.56 10.27
N PRO A 299 -18.07 4.07 9.49
CA PRO A 299 -18.18 4.40 8.06
C PRO A 299 -18.35 5.88 7.69
N LEU A 300 -18.84 6.74 8.61
CA LEU A 300 -18.99 8.18 8.35
C LEU A 300 -17.67 8.96 8.43
N LEU A 301 -16.65 8.44 9.13
CA LEU A 301 -15.36 9.12 9.34
C LEU A 301 -14.59 9.39 8.04
N TRP A 302 -14.97 8.79 6.93
CA TRP A 302 -14.15 8.73 5.71
C TRP A 302 -14.92 9.21 4.48
N ARG A 303 -15.86 10.14 4.68
CA ARG A 303 -16.75 10.65 3.62
C ARG A 303 -16.66 12.16 3.52
N PRO A 304 -16.43 12.74 2.32
CA PRO A 304 -16.09 12.09 1.04
C PRO A 304 -14.57 11.85 0.85
N ILE A 305 -13.74 12.21 1.84
CA ILE A 305 -12.29 12.06 1.80
C ILE A 305 -11.93 10.68 2.35
N ALA A 306 -11.40 9.82 1.49
CA ALA A 306 -11.05 8.44 1.83
C ALA A 306 -9.84 8.37 2.79
N PRO A 307 -9.68 7.29 3.56
CA PRO A 307 -8.54 7.13 4.45
C PRO A 307 -7.21 7.09 3.69
N ILE A 308 -6.12 7.50 4.34
CA ILE A 308 -4.76 7.43 3.79
C ILE A 308 -4.43 5.99 3.34
N GLY A 309 -4.09 5.82 2.05
CA GLY A 309 -3.64 4.54 1.49
C GLY A 309 -4.75 3.49 1.32
N SER A 310 -6.01 3.90 1.29
CA SER A 310 -7.16 2.98 1.14
C SER A 310 -7.55 2.74 -0.32
N PHE A 311 -7.39 3.74 -1.20
CA PHE A 311 -7.65 3.62 -2.63
C PHE A 311 -6.42 3.11 -3.38
N ASN A 312 -5.22 3.35 -2.84
CA ASN A 312 -3.95 2.82 -3.32
C ASN A 312 -3.12 2.33 -2.12
N LEU A 313 -3.20 1.03 -1.83
CA LEU A 313 -2.51 0.45 -0.67
C LEU A 313 -0.98 0.56 -0.81
N PRO A 314 -0.26 0.76 0.31
CA PRO A 314 1.20 0.78 0.32
C PRO A 314 1.82 -0.54 -0.17
N THR A 315 3.02 -0.43 -0.71
CA THR A 315 3.86 -1.56 -1.15
C THR A 315 5.23 -1.46 -0.50
N TYR A 316 5.91 -2.59 -0.31
CA TYR A 316 7.14 -2.63 0.49
C TYR A 316 8.27 -3.31 -0.27
N ASP A 317 9.37 -2.59 -0.50
CA ASP A 317 10.53 -3.13 -1.22
C ASP A 317 11.51 -3.84 -0.26
N ILE A 318 11.92 -5.06 -0.59
CA ILE A 318 12.95 -5.84 0.10
C ILE A 318 14.14 -6.01 -0.85
N GLU A 319 15.30 -5.50 -0.45
CA GLU A 319 16.54 -5.59 -1.25
C GLU A 319 17.15 -7.00 -1.12
N LEU A 320 17.07 -7.79 -2.18
CA LEU A 320 17.53 -9.18 -2.24
C LEU A 320 18.94 -9.32 -2.83
N THR A 321 19.54 -8.22 -3.31
CA THR A 321 20.88 -8.23 -3.91
C THR A 321 21.95 -8.96 -3.07
N PRO A 322 21.99 -8.82 -1.72
CA PRO A 322 22.92 -9.58 -0.89
C PRO A 322 22.81 -11.11 -1.01
N PHE A 323 21.64 -11.64 -1.41
CA PHE A 323 21.35 -13.07 -1.52
C PHE A 323 21.60 -13.65 -2.93
N LEU A 324 22.02 -12.83 -3.90
CA LEU A 324 22.23 -13.28 -5.28
C LEU A 324 23.23 -14.44 -5.40
N GLY A 325 24.20 -14.56 -4.50
CA GLY A 325 25.14 -15.69 -4.50
C GLY A 325 24.45 -17.06 -4.37
N LYS A 326 23.29 -17.12 -3.71
CA LYS A 326 22.46 -18.32 -3.60
C LYS A 326 21.47 -18.46 -4.76
N LEU A 327 20.96 -17.34 -5.28
CA LEU A 327 19.84 -17.29 -6.22
C LEU A 327 20.22 -17.48 -7.70
N LEU A 328 21.52 -17.46 -8.03
CA LEU A 328 22.02 -17.47 -9.41
C LEU A 328 22.61 -18.82 -9.85
N ASP A 329 22.18 -19.92 -9.21
CA ASP A 329 22.66 -21.27 -9.52
C ASP A 329 21.94 -21.93 -10.72
N GLY A 330 21.00 -21.21 -11.34
CA GLY A 330 20.20 -21.66 -12.48
C GLY A 330 19.00 -22.53 -12.09
N LYS A 331 18.77 -22.78 -10.80
CA LYS A 331 17.61 -23.53 -10.30
C LYS A 331 16.49 -22.59 -9.88
N ALA A 332 15.32 -23.18 -9.65
CA ALA A 332 14.21 -22.47 -9.06
C ALA A 332 14.40 -22.37 -7.53
N HIS A 333 14.23 -21.17 -6.99
CA HIS A 333 14.29 -20.88 -5.56
C HIS A 333 12.90 -20.54 -5.04
N GLU A 334 12.57 -20.99 -3.84
CA GLU A 334 11.29 -20.73 -3.20
C GLU A 334 11.29 -19.33 -2.56
N PHE A 335 10.31 -18.53 -2.94
CA PHE A 335 9.95 -17.29 -2.26
C PHE A 335 8.69 -17.55 -1.44
N ALA A 336 8.81 -17.49 -0.12
CA ALA A 336 7.75 -17.82 0.83
C ALA A 336 7.34 -16.59 1.65
N PHE A 337 6.04 -16.43 1.86
CA PHE A 337 5.39 -15.32 2.54
C PHE A 337 4.52 -15.84 3.67
N ALA A 338 4.65 -15.21 4.84
CA ALA A 338 3.85 -15.54 6.01
C ALA A 338 3.57 -14.28 6.82
N VAL A 339 2.50 -14.31 7.62
CA VAL A 339 2.11 -13.19 8.48
C VAL A 339 2.06 -13.66 9.93
N THR A 340 2.99 -13.19 10.76
CA THR A 340 3.02 -13.49 12.20
C THR A 340 1.73 -12.97 12.84
N ASN A 341 1.15 -13.78 13.73
CA ASN A 341 -0.10 -13.48 14.45
C ASN A 341 -1.35 -13.32 13.57
N ALA A 342 -1.29 -13.67 12.29
CA ALA A 342 -2.43 -13.54 11.38
C ALA A 342 -3.67 -14.29 11.86
N MET A 343 -4.82 -13.69 11.55
CA MET A 343 -6.15 -14.24 11.75
C MET A 343 -7.02 -14.04 10.50
N ASP A 344 -7.72 -15.11 10.15
CA ASP A 344 -8.79 -15.19 9.16
C ASP A 344 -8.37 -14.95 7.71
N VAL A 345 -8.02 -13.72 7.31
CA VAL A 345 -7.63 -13.44 5.92
C VAL A 345 -6.63 -12.30 5.79
N TRP A 346 -5.45 -12.63 5.27
CA TRP A 346 -4.53 -11.71 4.62
C TRP A 346 -4.37 -12.09 3.17
N TYR A 347 -4.45 -11.11 2.28
CA TYR A 347 -4.08 -11.31 0.88
C TYR A 347 -2.66 -10.84 0.67
N ILE A 348 -1.80 -11.70 0.11
CA ILE A 348 -0.40 -11.40 -0.15
C ILE A 348 0.03 -11.87 -1.54
N ASP A 349 0.81 -11.04 -2.22
CA ASP A 349 1.63 -11.41 -3.38
C ASP A 349 2.79 -10.43 -3.51
N ALA A 350 3.61 -10.60 -4.54
CA ALA A 350 4.76 -9.75 -4.75
C ALA A 350 5.14 -9.62 -6.23
N ASN A 351 6.00 -8.66 -6.52
CA ASN A 351 6.69 -8.55 -7.81
C ASN A 351 8.20 -8.58 -7.57
N LEU A 352 8.91 -9.48 -8.24
CA LEU A 352 10.36 -9.52 -8.22
C LEU A 352 10.92 -8.67 -9.36
N HIS A 353 11.56 -7.57 -9.00
CA HIS A 353 12.22 -6.60 -9.88
C HIS A 353 13.69 -7.02 -10.06
N LEU A 354 14.09 -7.33 -11.29
CA LEU A 354 15.43 -7.81 -11.62
C LEU A 354 16.15 -6.87 -12.58
N TRP A 355 17.38 -6.47 -12.24
CA TRP A 355 18.28 -5.75 -13.14
C TRP A 355 19.32 -6.72 -13.68
N LEU A 356 19.46 -6.73 -15.01
CA LEU A 356 20.26 -7.71 -15.75
C LEU A 356 21.51 -7.04 -16.31
N ASP A 357 22.65 -7.73 -16.23
CA ASP A 357 23.89 -7.26 -16.82
C ASP A 357 23.78 -7.35 -18.35
N PRO A 358 23.84 -6.22 -19.09
CA PRO A 358 23.66 -6.23 -20.54
C PRO A 358 24.89 -6.75 -21.30
N ARG A 359 26.05 -6.92 -20.65
CA ARG A 359 27.30 -7.36 -21.29
C ARG A 359 27.78 -8.72 -20.80
N GLY A 360 27.33 -9.17 -19.64
CA GLY A 360 27.66 -10.46 -19.05
C GLY A 360 26.59 -11.51 -19.38
N THR A 361 27.01 -12.75 -19.60
CA THR A 361 26.11 -13.91 -19.70
C THR A 361 25.78 -14.52 -18.33
N ALA A 362 26.64 -14.28 -17.33
CA ALA A 362 26.44 -14.64 -15.95
C ALA A 362 27.17 -13.67 -15.03
N THR A 363 26.62 -13.44 -13.85
CA THR A 363 27.26 -12.72 -12.74
C THR A 363 27.70 -13.72 -11.68
N THR A 364 28.67 -13.33 -10.85
CA THR A 364 29.07 -14.12 -9.67
C THR A 364 28.81 -13.28 -8.43
N ALA A 365 28.25 -13.87 -7.39
CA ALA A 365 27.89 -13.16 -6.17
C ALA A 365 28.20 -13.98 -4.93
N GLY A 366 28.27 -13.31 -3.78
CA GLY A 366 28.48 -13.96 -2.49
C GLY A 366 27.93 -13.15 -1.33
N LEU A 367 27.42 -13.86 -0.32
CA LEU A 367 26.99 -13.26 0.94
C LEU A 367 28.22 -13.00 1.82
N VAL A 368 28.30 -11.81 2.41
CA VAL A 368 29.38 -11.38 3.31
C VAL A 368 28.94 -11.47 4.77
N SER A 369 27.77 -10.93 5.09
CA SER A 369 27.22 -10.96 6.43
C SER A 369 25.70 -10.98 6.40
N TYR A 370 25.10 -11.55 7.43
CA TYR A 370 23.65 -11.65 7.60
C TYR A 370 23.31 -11.65 9.09
N ALA A 371 22.35 -10.83 9.47
CA ALA A 371 21.83 -10.72 10.81
C ALA A 371 20.31 -10.52 10.76
N ALA A 372 19.57 -11.46 11.33
CA ALA A 372 18.13 -11.38 11.47
C ALA A 372 17.72 -12.04 12.79
N PRO A 373 17.97 -11.38 13.94
CA PRO A 373 17.51 -11.89 15.22
C PRO A 373 15.99 -12.13 15.21
N PRO A 374 15.48 -12.99 16.12
CA PRO A 374 14.05 -13.11 16.36
C PRO A 374 13.43 -11.74 16.66
N THR A 375 12.17 -11.56 16.26
CA THR A 375 11.40 -10.38 16.62
C THR A 375 11.29 -10.29 18.13
N ASN A 376 11.64 -9.15 18.70
CA ASN A 376 11.43 -8.90 20.12
C ASN A 376 10.03 -8.33 20.31
N THR A 377 9.23 -8.93 21.19
CA THR A 377 7.85 -8.51 21.44
C THR A 377 7.58 -8.50 22.93
N THR A 378 6.99 -7.42 23.44
CA THR A 378 6.50 -7.35 24.82
C THR A 378 5.04 -6.97 24.83
N SER A 379 4.31 -7.44 25.82
CA SER A 379 2.91 -7.02 26.01
C SER A 379 2.54 -7.07 27.48
N SER A 380 1.72 -6.13 27.90
CA SER A 380 1.26 -6.01 29.28
C SER A 380 -0.16 -5.46 29.35
N LYS A 381 -0.80 -5.72 30.49
CA LYS A 381 -2.09 -5.16 30.87
C LYS A 381 -1.92 -4.53 32.24
N SER A 382 -2.51 -3.35 32.45
CA SER A 382 -2.49 -2.70 33.76
C SER A 382 -3.15 -3.57 34.83
N ALA A 383 -2.66 -3.44 36.06
CA ALA A 383 -3.20 -4.16 37.21
C ALA A 383 -4.51 -3.54 37.73
N ASP A 384 -4.74 -2.25 37.46
CA ASP A 384 -5.94 -1.54 37.88
C ASP A 384 -7.14 -1.92 37.00
N PRO A 385 -8.18 -2.56 37.57
CA PRO A 385 -9.38 -2.90 36.81
C PRO A 385 -10.19 -1.68 36.37
N VAL A 386 -10.04 -0.53 37.05
CA VAL A 386 -10.77 0.71 36.76
C VAL A 386 -10.08 1.48 35.63
N ASP A 387 -8.75 1.56 35.65
CA ASP A 387 -7.93 2.17 34.60
C ASP A 387 -7.20 1.08 33.78
N THR A 388 -8.02 0.26 33.11
CA THR A 388 -7.49 -0.82 32.27
C THR A 388 -6.84 -0.23 31.02
N HIS A 389 -5.52 -0.39 30.90
CA HIS A 389 -4.78 -0.10 29.69
C HIS A 389 -3.91 -1.29 29.26
N TYR A 390 -3.73 -1.40 27.96
CA TYR A 390 -2.96 -2.44 27.31
C TYR A 390 -1.78 -1.81 26.60
N HIS A 391 -0.58 -2.31 26.87
CA HIS A 391 0.64 -1.86 26.23
C HIS A 391 1.30 -3.00 25.48
N ALA A 392 1.80 -2.75 24.28
CA ALA A 392 2.56 -3.72 23.51
C ALA A 392 3.67 -3.04 22.73
N THR A 393 4.82 -3.71 22.64
CA THR A 393 5.92 -3.29 21.78
C THR A 393 6.39 -4.43 20.90
N ALA A 394 6.89 -4.10 19.72
CA ALA A 394 7.59 -5.06 18.88
C ALA A 394 8.71 -4.37 18.12
N ASP A 395 9.89 -5.01 18.04
CA ASP A 395 10.99 -4.51 17.23
C ASP A 395 11.69 -5.63 16.46
N ARG A 396 12.25 -5.26 15.31
CA ARG A 396 13.03 -6.19 14.49
C ARG A 396 14.15 -5.50 13.73
N LEU A 397 15.22 -6.25 13.51
CA LEU A 397 16.30 -5.97 12.58
C LEU A 397 16.44 -7.11 11.56
N VAL A 398 16.56 -6.76 10.28
CA VAL A 398 17.08 -7.62 9.23
C VAL A 398 18.18 -6.86 8.49
N SER A 399 19.38 -7.43 8.43
CA SER A 399 20.54 -6.84 7.77
C SER A 399 21.29 -7.90 6.97
N ALA A 400 21.65 -7.57 5.75
CA ALA A 400 22.45 -8.45 4.89
C ALA A 400 23.44 -7.63 4.07
N THR A 401 24.67 -8.13 3.94
CA THR A 401 25.69 -7.59 3.05
C THR A 401 26.12 -8.68 2.08
N GLY A 402 26.15 -8.37 0.79
CA GLY A 402 26.68 -9.28 -0.23
C GLY A 402 27.31 -8.51 -1.37
N TRP A 403 28.13 -9.19 -2.17
CA TRP A 403 28.76 -8.61 -3.35
C TRP A 403 28.29 -9.31 -4.62
N VAL A 404 28.29 -8.58 -5.73
CA VAL A 404 28.06 -9.11 -7.07
C VAL A 404 29.09 -8.53 -8.04
N LYS A 405 29.71 -9.41 -8.83
CA LYS A 405 30.62 -9.05 -9.90
C LYS A 405 29.86 -9.08 -11.22
N SER A 406 29.81 -7.93 -11.88
CA SER A 406 29.17 -7.73 -13.17
C SER A 406 30.08 -6.91 -14.09
N SER A 407 29.61 -6.60 -15.30
CA SER A 407 30.28 -5.69 -16.21
C SER A 407 30.36 -4.25 -15.68
N TYR A 408 29.65 -3.92 -14.60
CA TYR A 408 29.78 -2.65 -13.89
C TYR A 408 30.86 -2.67 -12.79
N GLY A 409 31.56 -3.79 -12.63
CA GLY A 409 32.57 -4.01 -11.60
C GLY A 409 32.07 -4.91 -10.46
N ASN A 410 32.84 -4.95 -9.38
CA ASN A 410 32.42 -5.59 -8.14
C ASN A 410 31.62 -4.59 -7.29
N ILE A 411 30.37 -4.93 -7.00
CA ILE A 411 29.43 -4.09 -6.28
C ILE A 411 29.10 -4.77 -4.96
N THR A 412 29.41 -4.13 -3.84
CA THR A 412 29.01 -4.61 -2.51
C THR A 412 27.78 -3.85 -2.06
N THR A 413 26.69 -4.57 -1.77
CA THR A 413 25.43 -4.00 -1.29
C THR A 413 25.20 -4.41 0.15
N ASN A 414 25.02 -3.42 1.02
CA ASN A 414 24.51 -3.56 2.37
C ASN A 414 23.04 -3.12 2.38
N ALA A 415 22.15 -3.99 2.86
CA ALA A 415 20.74 -3.72 3.02
C ALA A 415 20.35 -3.92 4.49
N THR A 416 19.68 -2.93 5.07
CA THR A 416 19.16 -2.95 6.43
C THR A 416 17.68 -2.60 6.44
N ARG A 417 16.94 -3.24 7.33
CA ARG A 417 15.55 -2.94 7.61
C ARG A 417 15.27 -3.11 9.07
N THR A 418 14.63 -2.11 9.66
CA THR A 418 14.15 -2.16 11.04
C THR A 418 12.71 -1.71 11.10
N PHE A 419 12.00 -2.19 12.11
CA PHE A 419 10.78 -1.55 12.56
C PHE A 419 10.70 -1.57 14.08
N ALA A 420 9.96 -0.63 14.62
CA ALA A 420 9.52 -0.62 16.01
C ALA A 420 8.04 -0.24 16.06
N LEU A 421 7.25 -0.98 16.83
CA LEU A 421 5.86 -0.71 17.15
C LEU A 421 5.78 -0.39 18.64
N ASP A 422 5.09 0.70 18.96
CA ASP A 422 4.66 1.05 20.31
C ASP A 422 3.14 1.25 20.29
N TYR A 423 2.44 0.56 21.18
CA TYR A 423 0.99 0.48 21.20
C TYR A 423 0.48 0.67 22.62
N LEU A 424 -0.48 1.59 22.79
CA LEU A 424 -1.21 1.81 24.01
C LEU A 424 -2.71 1.91 23.71
N LEU A 425 -3.50 1.04 24.32
CA LEU A 425 -4.96 1.06 24.22
C LEU A 425 -5.58 1.16 25.60
N THR A 426 -6.49 2.11 25.77
CA THR A 426 -7.39 2.22 26.92
C THR A 426 -8.84 2.00 26.49
N PHE A 427 -9.80 2.20 27.39
CA PHE A 427 -11.21 2.19 27.03
C PHE A 427 -11.57 3.32 26.04
N GLU A 428 -10.95 4.49 26.18
CA GLU A 428 -11.30 5.70 25.43
C GLU A 428 -10.31 6.01 24.31
N THR A 429 -9.07 5.54 24.41
CA THR A 429 -7.97 5.98 23.55
C THR A 429 -7.20 4.84 22.91
N LEU A 430 -6.72 5.07 21.69
CA LEU A 430 -5.63 4.33 21.07
C LEU A 430 -4.50 5.31 20.78
N ASP A 431 -3.28 4.90 21.08
CA ASP A 431 -2.05 5.48 20.57
C ASP A 431 -1.16 4.35 20.02
N LEU A 432 -1.01 4.29 18.70
CA LEU A 432 -0.15 3.37 17.98
C LEU A 432 0.86 4.17 17.18
N THR A 433 2.13 3.87 17.36
CA THR A 433 3.21 4.40 16.53
C THR A 433 4.01 3.26 15.94
N ILE A 434 4.16 3.25 14.61
CA ILE A 434 5.07 2.35 13.90
C ILE A 434 6.18 3.17 13.27
N LEU A 435 7.41 2.92 13.71
CA LEU A 435 8.62 3.40 13.05
C LEU A 435 9.14 2.31 12.12
N ALA A 436 9.51 2.67 10.90
CA ALA A 436 10.05 1.74 9.92
C ALA A 436 11.22 2.37 9.17
N ASP A 437 12.41 1.81 9.32
CA ASP A 437 13.60 2.27 8.61
C ASP A 437 14.05 1.26 7.57
N THR A 438 14.44 1.75 6.41
CA THR A 438 15.08 0.96 5.36
C THR A 438 16.35 1.66 4.91
N GLY A 439 17.43 0.91 4.76
CA GLY A 439 18.71 1.39 4.29
C GLY A 439 19.26 0.48 3.21
N VAL A 440 19.72 1.05 2.11
CA VAL A 440 20.52 0.34 1.11
C VAL A 440 21.72 1.20 0.77
N VAL A 441 22.91 0.60 0.78
CA VAL A 441 24.16 1.22 0.35
C VAL A 441 24.90 0.25 -0.55
N ALA A 442 25.15 0.66 -1.80
CA ALA A 442 25.96 -0.09 -2.74
C ALA A 442 27.26 0.67 -3.05
N THR A 443 28.40 0.00 -2.93
CA THR A 443 29.74 0.55 -3.16
C THR A 443 30.48 -0.23 -4.24
N ASP A 444 31.45 0.39 -4.90
CA ASP A 444 32.39 -0.31 -5.78
C ASP A 444 33.54 -0.96 -4.99
N GLY A 445 34.41 -1.68 -5.69
CA GLY A 445 35.59 -2.32 -5.09
C GLY A 445 36.61 -1.36 -4.45
N ALA A 446 36.53 -0.05 -4.71
CA ALA A 446 37.35 0.98 -4.07
C ALA A 446 36.61 1.67 -2.89
N GLY A 447 35.39 1.22 -2.55
CA GLY A 447 34.57 1.78 -1.48
C GLY A 447 33.77 3.02 -1.87
N GLY A 448 33.79 3.44 -3.14
CA GLY A 448 33.03 4.59 -3.60
C GLY A 448 31.54 4.27 -3.76
N VAL A 449 30.67 5.09 -3.17
CA VAL A 449 29.20 4.89 -3.20
C VAL A 449 28.67 4.98 -4.64
N LEU A 450 28.09 3.88 -5.11
CA LEU A 450 27.40 3.78 -6.40
C LEU A 450 25.97 4.27 -6.26
N TYR A 451 25.21 3.72 -5.32
CA TYR A 451 23.92 4.27 -4.92
C TYR A 451 23.69 4.02 -3.43
N SER A 452 22.99 4.94 -2.78
CA SER A 452 22.45 4.73 -1.45
C SER A 452 21.05 5.32 -1.35
N ALA A 453 20.22 4.71 -0.52
CA ALA A 453 18.92 5.21 -0.15
C ALA A 453 18.64 4.82 1.31
N GLN A 454 18.24 5.80 2.11
CA GLN A 454 17.78 5.60 3.47
C GLN A 454 16.40 6.22 3.59
N THR A 455 15.41 5.45 4.02
CA THR A 455 14.05 5.93 4.26
C THR A 455 13.69 5.70 5.71
N HIS A 456 13.28 6.78 6.38
CA HIS A 456 12.66 6.76 7.71
C HIS A 456 11.15 6.94 7.55
N GLY A 457 10.39 6.01 8.10
CA GLY A 457 8.93 6.02 8.16
C GLY A 457 8.43 6.19 9.60
N ASN A 458 7.40 7.01 9.78
CA ASN A 458 6.65 7.15 11.02
C ASN A 458 5.14 7.13 10.71
N PHE A 459 4.44 6.16 11.29
CA PHE A 459 3.04 5.87 11.01
C PHE A 459 2.21 5.91 12.31
N PRO A 460 1.85 7.10 12.81
CA PRO A 460 1.00 7.24 13.98
C PRO A 460 -0.47 6.97 13.62
N LEU A 461 -1.16 6.23 14.47
CA LEU A 461 -2.61 6.04 14.46
C LEU A 461 -3.12 6.21 15.88
N GLY A 462 -4.14 7.05 16.05
CA GLY A 462 -4.80 7.18 17.33
C GLY A 462 -6.27 7.48 17.20
N TRP A 463 -7.02 7.22 18.26
CA TRP A 463 -8.37 7.70 18.41
C TRP A 463 -8.64 8.11 19.84
N VAL A 464 -9.66 8.96 19.99
CA VAL A 464 -10.19 9.39 21.27
C VAL A 464 -11.71 9.32 21.19
N TYR A 465 -12.32 8.59 22.11
CA TYR A 465 -13.76 8.53 22.30
C TYR A 465 -14.15 9.26 23.57
N GLN A 466 -14.80 10.41 23.44
CA GLN A 466 -15.20 11.26 24.58
C GLN A 466 -16.52 11.95 24.25
N GLN A 467 -17.41 12.09 25.25
CA GLN A 467 -18.65 12.88 25.12
C GLN A 467 -19.50 12.55 23.88
N ASN A 468 -19.68 11.26 23.55
CA ASN A 468 -20.39 10.78 22.35
C ASN A 468 -19.76 11.25 21.01
N SER A 469 -18.48 11.58 21.04
CA SER A 469 -17.67 11.94 19.87
C SER A 469 -16.55 10.93 19.69
N LEU A 470 -16.27 10.56 18.43
CA LEU A 470 -15.12 9.77 18.05
C LEU A 470 -14.22 10.60 17.13
N THR A 471 -13.03 10.91 17.61
CA THR A 471 -11.96 11.51 16.80
C THR A 471 -10.93 10.44 16.45
N VAL A 472 -10.58 10.33 15.18
CA VAL A 472 -9.50 9.46 14.69
C VAL A 472 -8.43 10.32 14.03
N THR A 473 -7.17 10.11 14.39
CA THR A 473 -6.00 10.74 13.79
C THR A 473 -5.10 9.68 13.16
N HIS A 474 -4.69 9.89 11.92
CA HIS A 474 -3.85 8.95 11.19
C HIS A 474 -2.77 9.71 10.42
N GLY A 475 -1.54 9.20 10.42
CA GLY A 475 -0.40 9.83 9.76
C GLY A 475 0.40 8.84 8.92
N LEU A 476 0.87 9.31 7.78
CA LEU A 476 1.93 8.66 7.00
C LEU A 476 3.03 9.70 6.78
N GLU A 477 4.17 9.48 7.44
CA GLU A 477 5.37 10.29 7.24
C GLU A 477 6.50 9.40 6.73
N GLU A 478 7.07 9.74 5.58
CA GLU A 478 8.22 9.07 5.02
C GLU A 478 9.23 10.12 4.57
N THR A 479 10.50 9.93 4.93
CA THR A 479 11.60 10.76 4.45
C THR A 479 12.70 9.88 3.91
N THR A 480 13.00 10.03 2.62
CA THR A 480 14.06 9.34 1.92
C THR A 480 15.20 10.30 1.59
N VAL A 481 16.42 9.91 1.95
CA VAL A 481 17.67 10.53 1.49
C VAL A 481 18.38 9.55 0.58
N ALA A 482 18.79 10.01 -0.59
CA ALA A 482 19.49 9.20 -1.59
C ALA A 482 20.76 9.88 -2.05
N ALA A 483 21.80 9.10 -2.35
CA ALA A 483 23.06 9.60 -2.87
C ALA A 483 23.74 8.57 -3.78
N GLY A 484 24.93 8.93 -4.29
CA GLY A 484 25.77 8.04 -5.10
C GLY A 484 25.77 8.39 -6.59
N ARG A 485 26.80 7.87 -7.28
CA ARG A 485 27.09 8.15 -8.70
C ARG A 485 26.03 7.66 -9.67
N TRP A 486 25.23 6.67 -9.28
CA TRP A 486 24.14 6.09 -10.08
C TRP A 486 22.76 6.59 -9.66
N SER A 487 22.65 7.56 -8.75
CA SER A 487 21.34 8.06 -8.33
C SER A 487 20.65 8.87 -9.43
N SER A 488 19.47 8.43 -9.85
CA SER A 488 18.51 9.23 -10.64
C SER A 488 17.35 9.78 -9.80
N ALA A 489 17.25 9.32 -8.55
CA ALA A 489 16.24 9.77 -7.61
C ALA A 489 16.59 11.17 -7.09
N PRO A 490 15.61 12.00 -6.71
CA PRO A 490 15.93 13.22 -6.00
C PRO A 490 16.70 12.84 -4.73
N PRO A 491 17.83 13.51 -4.42
CA PRO A 491 18.65 13.17 -3.25
C PRO A 491 17.88 13.33 -1.93
N TYR A 492 16.77 14.06 -1.95
CA TYR A 492 15.85 14.17 -0.83
C TYR A 492 14.40 14.07 -1.33
N ARG A 493 13.58 13.31 -0.60
CA ARG A 493 12.13 13.27 -0.71
C ARG A 493 11.53 13.13 0.69
N SER A 494 10.50 13.90 0.98
CA SER A 494 9.69 13.76 2.19
C SER A 494 8.22 13.84 1.81
N LEU A 495 7.44 12.88 2.29
CA LEU A 495 6.00 12.83 2.21
C LEU A 495 5.47 12.84 3.64
N ARG A 496 4.58 13.77 3.95
CA ARG A 496 3.81 13.79 5.20
C ARG A 496 2.35 13.99 4.87
N THR A 497 1.52 13.03 5.22
CA THR A 497 0.08 13.19 5.21
C THR A 497 -0.48 12.92 6.60
N THR A 498 -1.31 13.84 7.07
CA THR A 498 -2.02 13.71 8.35
C THR A 498 -3.50 13.88 8.08
N GLN A 499 -4.30 12.99 8.65
CA GLN A 499 -5.74 12.97 8.52
C GLN A 499 -6.36 12.95 9.92
N SER A 500 -7.35 13.80 10.13
CA SER A 500 -8.17 13.83 11.34
C SER A 500 -9.63 13.76 10.91
N SER A 501 -10.34 12.78 11.46
CA SER A 501 -11.74 12.52 11.18
C SER A 501 -12.54 12.54 12.48
N LEU A 502 -13.75 13.09 12.41
CA LEU A 502 -14.62 13.32 13.56
C LEU A 502 -16.03 12.85 13.23
N VAL A 503 -16.68 12.14 14.15
CA VAL A 503 -18.12 11.85 14.14
C VAL A 503 -18.70 12.21 15.50
N GLU A 504 -19.80 12.94 15.51
CA GLU A 504 -20.48 13.39 16.73
C GLU A 504 -21.97 13.11 16.66
N ASP A 505 -22.57 12.80 17.81
CA ASP A 505 -24.01 12.75 17.97
C ASP A 505 -24.58 14.17 18.10
N GLU A 506 -25.63 14.47 17.34
CA GLU A 506 -26.31 15.76 17.40
C GLU A 506 -27.49 15.73 18.39
N GLU A 507 -27.73 16.86 19.07
CA GLU A 507 -28.95 17.07 19.85
C GLU A 507 -30.19 16.93 18.94
N GLY A 508 -30.97 15.86 19.14
CA GLY A 508 -32.13 15.53 18.30
C GLY A 508 -32.02 14.21 17.52
N GLY A 509 -30.92 13.45 17.69
CA GLY A 509 -30.79 12.07 17.17
C GLY A 509 -30.15 11.95 15.78
N GLY A 510 -29.48 13.01 15.32
CA GLY A 510 -28.66 13.03 14.10
C GLY A 510 -27.19 12.68 14.36
N LYS A 511 -26.40 12.61 13.29
CA LYS A 511 -24.93 12.51 13.36
C LYS A 511 -24.31 13.52 12.41
N SER A 512 -23.31 14.23 12.89
CA SER A 512 -22.43 15.06 12.08
C SER A 512 -21.10 14.34 11.87
N TRP A 513 -20.42 14.62 10.76
CA TRP A 513 -19.06 14.14 10.57
C TRP A 513 -18.23 15.11 9.73
N GLY A 514 -16.92 14.99 9.86
CA GLY A 514 -15.98 15.79 9.10
C GLY A 514 -14.62 15.13 8.98
N VAL A 515 -13.92 15.46 7.90
CA VAL A 515 -12.56 14.99 7.65
C VAL A 515 -11.70 16.17 7.28
N ARG A 516 -10.55 16.29 7.92
CA ARG A 516 -9.48 17.22 7.54
C ARG A 516 -8.25 16.42 7.21
N GLN A 517 -7.68 16.64 6.03
CA GLN A 517 -6.43 16.01 5.61
C GLN A 517 -5.46 17.04 5.08
N THR A 518 -4.24 17.01 5.60
CA THR A 518 -3.09 17.76 5.09
C THR A 518 -2.14 16.80 4.39
N TYR A 519 -1.74 17.15 3.18
CA TYR A 519 -0.77 16.43 2.37
C TYR A 519 0.39 17.38 2.03
N ARG A 520 1.62 16.96 2.35
CA ARG A 520 2.86 17.69 2.11
C ARG A 520 3.86 16.76 1.45
N TYR A 521 4.26 17.09 0.24
CA TYR A 521 5.35 16.43 -0.47
C TYR A 521 6.44 17.46 -0.74
N ASN A 522 7.67 17.19 -0.30
CA ASN A 522 8.84 18.01 -0.56
C ASN A 522 9.95 17.13 -1.12
N ALA A 523 10.46 17.45 -2.30
CA ALA A 523 11.61 16.75 -2.85
C ALA A 523 12.51 17.73 -3.60
N THR A 524 13.72 17.29 -3.93
CA THR A 524 14.69 18.12 -4.67
C THR A 524 14.15 18.57 -6.05
N ASP A 525 13.21 17.82 -6.63
CA ASP A 525 12.62 18.12 -7.93
C ASP A 525 11.32 18.95 -7.87
N GLY A 526 10.88 19.31 -6.67
CA GLY A 526 9.69 20.12 -6.47
C GLY A 526 8.89 19.67 -5.26
N CYS A 527 7.81 20.39 -5.02
CA CYS A 527 6.95 20.12 -3.88
C CYS A 527 5.47 20.18 -4.28
N TYR A 528 4.62 19.76 -3.34
CA TYR A 528 3.19 19.85 -3.43
C TYR A 528 2.57 19.90 -2.04
N PHE A 529 1.60 20.79 -1.87
CA PHE A 529 0.81 20.92 -0.66
C PHE A 529 -0.67 20.86 -1.02
N ARG A 530 -1.46 20.14 -0.23
CA ARG A 530 -2.92 20.21 -0.24
C ARG A 530 -3.45 20.10 1.17
N ASN A 531 -4.35 20.99 1.57
CA ASN A 531 -5.08 20.94 2.81
C ASN A 531 -6.56 21.02 2.47
N VAL A 532 -7.29 19.96 2.77
CA VAL A 532 -8.69 19.81 2.41
C VAL A 532 -9.49 19.44 3.65
N THR A 533 -10.65 20.06 3.80
CA THR A 533 -11.58 19.83 4.90
C THR A 533 -12.97 19.60 4.34
N SER A 534 -13.68 18.64 4.92
CA SER A 534 -15.05 18.31 4.59
C SER A 534 -15.93 18.34 5.84
N SER A 535 -17.20 18.65 5.62
CA SER A 535 -18.27 18.48 6.57
C SER A 535 -19.39 17.73 5.85
N ASN A 536 -19.84 16.64 6.46
CA ASN A 536 -20.75 15.68 5.87
C ASN A 536 -20.24 15.19 4.49
N TYR A 537 -21.04 15.33 3.43
CA TYR A 537 -20.61 14.96 2.06
C TYR A 537 -19.94 16.11 1.29
N SER A 538 -19.78 17.29 1.90
CA SER A 538 -19.35 18.50 1.20
C SER A 538 -17.92 18.86 1.56
N VAL A 539 -17.11 19.18 0.55
CA VAL A 539 -15.80 19.81 0.75
C VAL A 539 -16.03 21.28 1.09
N VAL A 540 -15.66 21.71 2.29
CA VAL A 540 -15.85 23.08 2.80
C VAL A 540 -14.62 23.96 2.60
N SER A 541 -13.44 23.36 2.45
CA SER A 541 -12.18 24.03 2.16
C SER A 541 -11.27 23.08 1.38
N ASP A 542 -10.63 23.57 0.31
CA ASP A 542 -9.60 22.84 -0.43
C ASP A 542 -8.56 23.84 -0.95
N HIS A 543 -7.40 23.84 -0.31
CA HIS A 543 -6.28 24.70 -0.66
C HIS A 543 -5.13 23.83 -1.14
N SER A 544 -4.73 23.99 -2.39
CA SER A 544 -3.53 23.34 -2.93
C SER A 544 -2.54 24.36 -3.46
N ASN A 545 -1.26 24.03 -3.34
CA ASN A 545 -0.18 24.85 -3.85
C ASN A 545 0.98 23.97 -4.32
N GLU A 546 1.64 24.40 -5.39
CA GLU A 546 2.83 23.77 -5.94
C GLU A 546 4.12 24.54 -5.59
N LEU A 547 3.96 25.73 -5.00
CA LEU A 547 5.03 26.61 -4.55
C LEU A 547 5.23 26.44 -3.04
N CYS A 548 6.28 25.73 -2.65
CA CYS A 548 6.76 25.80 -1.28
C CYS A 548 7.69 27.00 -1.21
N VAL A 549 7.41 27.91 -0.28
CA VAL A 549 8.40 28.92 0.10
C VAL A 549 9.67 28.15 0.43
N LYS A 550 10.78 28.46 -0.25
CA LYS A 550 12.13 28.03 0.17
C LYS A 550 12.41 28.69 1.52
N GLY A 551 11.78 28.21 2.59
CA GLY A 551 12.13 28.54 3.95
C GLY A 551 13.52 27.97 4.19
N ALA A 552 14.46 28.85 4.52
CA ALA A 552 15.85 28.65 4.87
C ALA A 552 16.33 27.19 4.80
N ALA A 553 17.28 26.91 3.88
CA ALA A 553 18.25 25.87 4.15
C ALA A 553 18.70 26.06 5.59
N SER A 554 18.41 25.09 6.47
CA SER A 554 18.90 25.11 7.83
C SER A 554 20.41 25.30 7.74
N ALA A 555 20.85 26.50 8.12
CA ALA A 555 22.25 26.78 8.43
C ALA A 555 22.62 25.77 9.53
N GLY A 556 23.26 24.70 9.09
CA GLY A 556 23.43 23.49 9.88
C GLY A 556 23.84 22.28 9.02
N VAL A 557 24.47 22.51 7.86
CA VAL A 557 25.31 21.48 7.25
C VAL A 557 26.64 21.51 8.00
N GLY A 558 26.62 21.01 9.23
CA GLY A 558 27.83 20.49 9.84
C GLY A 558 28.22 19.26 9.04
N THR A 559 29.48 19.18 8.63
CA THR A 559 30.10 17.99 8.06
C THR A 559 29.79 16.77 8.93
N VAL A 560 28.81 15.96 8.53
CA VAL A 560 28.61 14.61 9.08
C VAL A 560 29.63 13.72 8.39
N THR A 561 30.82 13.66 8.98
CA THR A 561 31.73 12.53 8.78
C THR A 561 30.96 11.27 9.16
N ALA A 562 30.92 10.31 8.23
CA ALA A 562 30.36 8.98 8.46
C ALA A 562 31.06 8.35 9.68
N ALA A 563 30.36 8.30 10.81
CA ALA A 563 30.67 7.43 11.92
C ALA A 563 29.50 6.46 12.08
N LEU A 564 29.79 5.17 11.89
CA LEU A 564 28.92 4.07 12.27
C LEU A 564 28.51 4.25 13.74
N PRO A 565 27.21 4.22 14.09
CA PRO A 565 26.85 4.14 15.50
C PRO A 565 27.31 2.80 16.03
N ALA A 566 28.23 2.84 17.00
CA ALA A 566 28.54 1.71 17.84
C ALA A 566 27.26 1.31 18.60
N VAL A 567 26.82 0.09 18.39
CA VAL A 567 25.77 -0.56 19.18
C VAL A 567 26.34 -0.78 20.57
N ASN A 568 25.95 0.06 21.53
CA ASN A 568 26.09 -0.27 22.95
C ASN A 568 24.85 -1.04 23.36
N LEU A 569 25.02 -2.35 23.54
CA LEU A 569 24.09 -3.21 24.27
C LEU A 569 24.23 -2.91 25.78
N PRO A 570 23.15 -2.85 26.56
CA PRO A 570 23.17 -3.41 27.91
C PRO A 570 23.25 -4.94 27.87
#